data_AF-A0A350SSC4-F1
#
_entry.id   AF-A0A350SSC4-F1
#
_cell.length_a   1.000
_cell.length_b   1.000
_cell.length_c   1.000
_cell.angle_alpha   90.00
_cell.angle_beta   90.00
_cell.angle_gamma   90.00
#
_symmetry.space_group_name_H-M   'P 1'
#
loop_
_entity.id
_entity.type
_entity.pdbx_description
1 polymer ?
#
loop_
_entity_poly.entity_id
_entity_poly.type
_entity_poly.pdbx_seq_one_letter_code
_entity_poly.pdbx_strand_id
1 'polypeptide(L)'
;MLRRIGRNVVNFQMVEAMLKHLNATASVHGPASQLAERLEAQRTAVHRRTMGELAGRMVTHVLQAPPEHQTPDEISEPWVGFHFSVETDAQFIDQHDQEMRALVDARNDLIHHFLPRWNSAVDGDAEAALAYLDAQRDETLRMLDRLKGWVTTMDEGRKQLAAFLASPEGERQMELGFLQGSHLVAMLGEIALKTARPDGWAYLTTALNLIRSKAPDELEDLQKRYGHQNLKGILLAAEYFDVMDEALPNGGSRTVYRINDRYTLQIGQGDAPDQMSAAKALPVVNQIENSCPASGR
;
A
#
# COMPACT_ATOMS: atom_id res chain seq x y z
N MET A 1 42.70 16.23 -15.22
CA MET A 1 42.15 16.23 -13.85
C MET A 1 40.73 16.83 -13.78
N LEU A 2 40.56 18.15 -13.95
CA LEU A 2 39.27 18.85 -13.75
C LEU A 2 38.07 18.25 -14.50
N ARG A 3 38.25 17.76 -15.73
CA ARG A 3 37.21 17.05 -16.49
C ARG A 3 36.64 15.82 -15.75
N ARG A 4 37.50 15.03 -15.09
CA ARG A 4 37.07 13.83 -14.35
C ARG A 4 36.39 14.18 -13.04
N ILE A 5 36.86 15.23 -12.36
CA ILE A 5 36.18 15.79 -11.18
C ILE A 5 34.77 16.23 -11.57
N GLY A 6 34.64 17.07 -12.59
CA GLY A 6 33.34 17.55 -13.07
C GLY A 6 32.40 16.41 -13.46
N ARG A 7 32.91 15.40 -14.18
CA ARG A 7 32.15 14.17 -14.51
C ARG A 7 31.60 13.48 -13.26
N ASN A 8 32.43 13.26 -12.25
CA ASN A 8 32.01 12.56 -11.03
C ASN A 8 31.00 13.39 -10.24
N VAL A 9 31.20 14.71 -10.14
CA VAL A 9 30.23 15.62 -9.54
C VAL A 9 28.87 15.52 -10.23
N VAL A 10 28.82 15.56 -11.56
CA VAL A 10 27.58 15.41 -12.33
C VAL A 10 26.93 14.05 -12.05
N ASN A 11 27.69 12.96 -12.02
CA ASN A 11 27.15 11.63 -11.72
C ASN A 11 26.55 11.56 -10.31
N PHE A 12 27.18 12.17 -9.31
CA PHE A 12 26.59 12.29 -7.97
C PHE A 12 25.30 13.09 -7.97
N GLN A 13 25.24 14.21 -8.71
CA GLN A 13 24.00 14.98 -8.85
C GLN A 13 22.88 14.17 -9.50
N MET A 14 23.21 13.32 -10.48
CA MET A 14 22.23 12.41 -11.09
C MET A 14 21.72 11.37 -10.11
N VAL A 15 22.60 10.78 -9.28
CA VAL A 15 22.19 9.86 -8.20
C VAL A 15 21.26 10.56 -7.23
N GLU A 16 21.60 11.76 -6.77
CA GLU A 16 20.75 12.55 -5.86
C GLU A 16 19.38 12.84 -6.48
N ALA A 17 19.32 13.16 -7.77
CA ALA A 17 18.06 13.38 -8.47
C ALA A 17 17.18 12.13 -8.50
N MET A 18 17.77 10.94 -8.73
CA MET A 18 17.01 9.67 -8.69
C MET A 18 16.50 9.38 -7.27
N LEU A 19 17.34 9.57 -6.24
CA LEU A 19 16.93 9.39 -4.84
C LEU A 19 15.80 10.35 -4.46
N LYS A 20 15.84 11.61 -4.92
CA LYS A 20 14.77 12.58 -4.71
C LYS A 20 13.46 12.09 -5.34
N HIS A 21 13.51 11.59 -6.58
CA HIS A 21 12.32 11.08 -7.25
C HIS A 21 11.70 9.90 -6.50
N LEU A 22 12.52 8.92 -6.13
CA LEU A 22 12.07 7.72 -5.39
C LEU A 22 11.42 8.10 -4.05
N ASN A 23 12.12 8.89 -3.22
CA ASN A 23 11.61 9.32 -1.91
C ASN A 23 10.37 10.24 -2.00
N ALA A 24 10.26 11.06 -3.05
CA ALA A 24 9.13 11.96 -3.23
C ALA A 24 7.84 11.23 -3.62
N THR A 25 7.96 10.08 -4.28
CA THR A 25 6.82 9.38 -4.89
C THR A 25 6.48 8.06 -4.18
N ALA A 26 7.34 7.57 -3.28
CA ALA A 26 7.20 6.26 -2.65
C ALA A 26 5.87 6.04 -1.91
N SER A 27 5.30 7.08 -1.32
CA SER A 27 4.08 6.95 -0.55
C SER A 27 3.29 8.26 -0.50
N VAL A 28 1.96 8.19 -0.55
CA VAL A 28 1.07 9.33 -0.29
C VAL A 28 -0.14 8.83 0.51
N HIS A 29 -0.49 9.56 1.56
CA HIS A 29 -1.61 9.23 2.44
C HIS A 29 -2.38 10.48 2.82
N GLY A 30 -3.70 10.39 2.79
CA GLY A 30 -4.55 11.47 3.23
C GLY A 30 -5.96 11.42 2.65
N PRO A 31 -6.72 12.49 2.89
CA PRO A 31 -8.03 12.65 2.26
C PRO A 31 -7.89 12.74 0.74
N ALA A 32 -8.80 12.11 0.01
CA ALA A 32 -8.77 12.03 -1.45
C ALA A 32 -8.66 13.42 -2.12
N SER A 33 -9.35 14.41 -1.55
CA SER A 33 -9.33 15.81 -2.02
C SER A 33 -7.96 16.49 -1.92
N GLN A 34 -7.08 16.04 -1.01
CA GLN A 34 -5.79 16.66 -0.70
C GLN A 34 -4.58 15.88 -1.23
N LEU A 35 -4.78 14.75 -1.90
CA LEU A 35 -3.68 13.87 -2.33
C LEU A 35 -2.66 14.60 -3.22
N ALA A 36 -3.13 15.42 -4.17
CA ALA A 36 -2.26 16.16 -5.08
C ALA A 36 -1.39 17.19 -4.34
N GLU A 37 -1.98 17.95 -3.41
CA GLU A 37 -1.26 18.93 -2.60
C GLU A 37 -0.22 18.26 -1.70
N ARG A 38 -0.60 17.13 -1.07
CA ARG A 38 0.31 16.37 -0.21
C ARG A 38 1.50 15.78 -0.97
N LEU A 39 1.27 15.28 -2.18
CA LEU A 39 2.34 14.79 -3.04
C LEU A 39 3.32 15.91 -3.42
N GLU A 40 2.81 17.10 -3.74
CA GLU A 40 3.67 18.26 -4.06
C GLU A 40 4.42 18.79 -2.84
N ALA A 41 3.78 18.82 -1.66
CA ALA A 41 4.43 19.16 -0.40
C ALA A 41 5.57 18.18 -0.06
N GLN A 42 5.35 16.88 -0.27
CA GLN A 42 6.37 15.86 -0.10
C GLN A 42 7.51 16.04 -1.09
N ARG A 43 7.22 16.31 -2.37
CA ARG A 43 8.22 16.59 -3.40
C ARG A 43 9.09 17.79 -3.01
N THR A 44 8.47 18.87 -2.53
CA THR A 44 9.16 20.08 -2.05
C THR A 44 10.04 19.77 -0.84
N ALA A 45 9.53 19.00 0.13
CA ALA A 45 10.27 18.60 1.32
C ALA A 45 11.48 17.72 0.99
N VAL A 46 11.33 16.79 0.04
CA VAL A 46 12.39 15.89 -0.42
C VAL A 46 13.44 16.64 -1.25
N HIS A 47 13.04 17.61 -2.07
CA HIS A 47 13.96 18.38 -2.91
C HIS A 47 15.03 19.14 -2.12
N ARG A 48 14.72 19.54 -0.88
CA ARG A 48 15.64 20.26 0.02
C ARG A 48 16.64 19.35 0.76
N ARG A 49 16.48 18.03 0.67
CA ARG A 49 17.35 17.07 1.37
C ARG A 49 18.62 16.76 0.61
N THR A 50 19.66 16.46 1.36
CA THR A 50 20.98 16.05 0.84
C THR A 50 20.97 14.58 0.43
N MET A 51 21.91 14.18 -0.43
CA MET A 51 22.09 12.76 -0.83
C MET A 51 22.18 11.81 0.38
N GLY A 52 22.92 12.18 1.43
CA GLY A 52 23.07 11.34 2.63
C GLY A 52 21.75 11.11 3.37
N GLU A 53 20.96 12.16 3.55
CA GLU A 53 19.62 12.05 4.17
C GLU A 53 18.66 11.23 3.30
N LEU A 54 18.75 11.38 1.98
CA LEU A 54 17.91 10.66 1.03
C LEU A 54 18.26 9.17 0.96
N ALA A 55 19.55 8.82 1.05
CA ALA A 55 20.03 7.46 1.10
C ALA A 55 19.48 6.71 2.31
N GLY A 56 19.61 7.28 3.51
CA GLY A 56 19.08 6.67 4.74
C GLY A 56 17.56 6.57 4.73
N ARG A 57 16.87 7.59 4.21
CA ARG A 57 15.39 7.57 4.11
C ARG A 57 14.91 6.51 3.12
N MET A 58 15.63 6.29 2.03
CA MET A 58 15.21 5.36 0.99
C MET A 58 15.01 3.93 1.51
N VAL A 59 15.88 3.47 2.41
CA VAL A 59 15.76 2.13 3.01
C VAL A 59 14.40 1.98 3.69
N THR A 60 14.01 2.96 4.52
CA THR A 60 12.76 2.90 5.28
C THR A 60 11.51 3.24 4.47
N HIS A 61 11.65 4.07 3.43
CA HIS A 61 10.50 4.57 2.64
C HIS A 61 10.26 3.83 1.32
N VAL A 62 11.25 3.13 0.77
CA VAL A 62 11.17 2.51 -0.57
C VAL A 62 11.44 1.00 -0.53
N LEU A 63 12.35 0.56 0.33
CA LEU A 63 12.77 -0.85 0.39
C LEU A 63 12.09 -1.64 1.51
N GLN A 64 11.52 -0.95 2.50
CA GLN A 64 10.80 -1.56 3.61
C GLN A 64 9.32 -1.20 3.55
N ALA A 65 8.49 -2.12 4.02
CA ALA A 65 7.08 -1.82 4.26
C ALA A 65 7.01 -0.69 5.30
N PRO A 66 6.23 0.37 5.05
CA PRO A 66 6.11 1.46 6.01
C PRO A 66 5.43 0.92 7.28
N PRO A 67 5.73 1.52 8.45
CA PRO A 67 4.91 1.28 9.62
C PRO A 67 3.44 1.62 9.29
N GLU A 68 2.51 0.90 9.93
CA GLU A 68 1.08 1.16 9.78
C GLU A 68 0.81 2.65 9.96
N HIS A 69 0.24 3.27 8.91
CA HIS A 69 -0.10 4.68 8.98
C HIS A 69 -1.29 4.83 9.92
N GLN A 70 -1.17 5.71 10.90
CA GLN A 70 -2.28 6.04 11.79
C GLN A 70 -3.35 6.79 10.96
N THR A 71 -4.40 6.08 10.60
CA THR A 71 -5.64 6.68 10.10
C THR A 71 -6.24 7.53 11.23
N PRO A 72 -6.77 8.73 10.94
CA PRO A 72 -7.49 9.51 11.93
C PRO A 72 -8.67 8.70 12.51
N ASP A 73 -8.96 8.92 13.79
CA ASP A 73 -10.10 8.27 14.46
C ASP A 73 -11.44 8.61 13.81
N GLU A 74 -11.55 9.78 13.20
CA GLU A 74 -12.75 10.26 12.52
C GLU A 74 -12.44 10.63 11.07
N ILE A 75 -13.10 9.93 10.14
CA ILE A 75 -12.92 10.08 8.70
C ILE A 75 -14.22 10.64 8.12
N SER A 76 -14.23 11.92 7.78
CA SER A 76 -15.40 12.63 7.23
C SER A 76 -15.46 12.66 5.69
N GLU A 77 -14.38 12.26 5.03
CA GLU A 77 -14.27 12.14 3.57
C GLU A 77 -13.39 10.92 3.22
N PRO A 78 -13.43 10.38 1.98
CA PRO A 78 -12.64 9.21 1.61
C PRO A 78 -11.14 9.39 1.90
N TRP A 79 -10.58 8.51 2.73
CA TRP A 79 -9.17 8.49 3.08
C TRP A 79 -8.44 7.43 2.26
N VAL A 80 -7.37 7.82 1.57
CA VAL A 80 -6.66 6.96 0.62
C VAL A 80 -5.16 6.96 0.95
N GLY A 81 -4.57 5.78 0.88
CA GLY A 81 -3.15 5.55 1.04
C GLY A 81 -2.59 4.74 -0.13
N PHE A 82 -1.48 5.20 -0.70
CA PHE A 82 -0.68 4.42 -1.64
C PHE A 82 0.75 4.35 -1.12
N HIS A 83 1.33 3.15 -1.18
CA HIS A 83 2.74 2.93 -0.96
C HIS A 83 3.28 2.02 -2.06
N PHE A 84 4.41 2.41 -2.63
CA PHE A 84 5.13 1.67 -3.66
C PHE A 84 6.50 1.31 -3.10
N SER A 85 6.72 0.01 -2.94
CA SER A 85 8.02 -0.55 -2.54
C SER A 85 8.65 -1.33 -3.70
N VAL A 86 9.96 -1.50 -3.60
CA VAL A 86 10.69 -2.52 -4.38
C VAL A 86 10.80 -3.76 -3.51
N GLU A 87 10.14 -4.84 -3.92
CA GLU A 87 10.22 -6.11 -3.21
C GLU A 87 11.62 -6.73 -3.37
N THR A 88 12.24 -7.05 -2.24
CA THR A 88 13.60 -7.59 -2.16
C THR A 88 13.84 -8.25 -0.80
N ASP A 89 14.93 -8.99 -0.67
CA ASP A 89 15.31 -9.64 0.59
C ASP A 89 16.15 -8.72 1.51
N ALA A 90 16.23 -9.09 2.79
CA ALA A 90 16.95 -8.30 3.79
C ALA A 90 18.46 -8.20 3.50
N GLN A 91 19.06 -9.23 2.91
CA GLN A 91 20.48 -9.23 2.56
C GLN A 91 20.78 -8.17 1.51
N PHE A 92 19.90 -8.05 0.51
CA PHE A 92 20.00 -7.03 -0.52
C PHE A 92 19.82 -5.62 0.06
N ILE A 93 18.89 -5.42 1.00
CA ILE A 93 18.70 -4.12 1.67
C ILE A 93 19.98 -3.70 2.39
N ASP A 94 20.57 -4.60 3.18
CA ASP A 94 21.80 -4.33 3.93
C ASP A 94 22.97 -4.03 2.99
N GLN A 95 23.09 -4.78 1.89
CA GLN A 95 24.11 -4.52 0.86
C GLN A 95 23.90 -3.16 0.20
N HIS A 96 22.66 -2.83 -0.18
CA HIS A 96 22.33 -1.56 -0.81
C HIS A 96 22.64 -0.37 0.11
N ASP A 97 22.31 -0.46 1.39
CA ASP A 97 22.60 0.59 2.39
C ASP A 97 24.12 0.81 2.53
N GLN A 98 24.91 -0.26 2.57
CA GLN A 98 26.37 -0.17 2.61
C GLN A 98 26.95 0.50 1.36
N GLU A 99 26.50 0.09 0.17
CA GLU A 99 26.92 0.68 -1.10
C GLU A 99 26.53 2.17 -1.19
N MET A 100 25.34 2.53 -0.70
CA MET A 100 24.88 3.92 -0.62
C MET A 100 25.73 4.78 0.34
N ARG A 101 26.07 4.26 1.52
CA ARG A 101 26.96 4.95 2.46
C ARG A 101 28.34 5.18 1.87
N ALA A 102 28.93 4.15 1.24
CA ALA A 102 30.21 4.27 0.56
C ALA A 102 30.18 5.33 -0.55
N LEU A 103 29.06 5.44 -1.28
CA LEU A 103 28.88 6.44 -2.33
C LEU A 103 28.79 7.87 -1.76
N VAL A 104 28.08 8.05 -0.64
CA VAL A 104 27.98 9.33 0.08
C VAL A 104 29.35 9.75 0.60
N ASP A 105 30.11 8.83 1.18
CA ASP A 105 31.47 9.07 1.66
C ASP A 105 32.41 9.45 0.52
N ALA A 106 32.35 8.74 -0.61
CA ALA A 106 33.13 9.05 -1.81
C ALA A 106 32.79 10.45 -2.36
N ARG A 107 31.50 10.83 -2.38
CA ARG A 107 31.08 12.17 -2.77
C ARG A 107 31.67 13.21 -1.82
N ASN A 108 31.59 12.98 -0.50
CA ASN A 108 32.11 13.92 0.49
C ASN A 108 33.63 14.05 0.43
N ASP A 109 34.38 12.96 0.24
CA ASP A 109 35.82 13.00 -0.03
C ASP A 109 36.11 13.84 -1.28
N LEU A 110 35.42 13.60 -2.39
CA LEU A 110 35.65 14.35 -3.64
C LEU A 110 35.41 15.86 -3.47
N ILE A 111 34.34 16.24 -2.77
CA ILE A 111 33.95 17.64 -2.61
C ILE A 111 34.81 18.37 -1.58
N HIS A 112 35.17 17.71 -0.47
CA HIS A 112 35.77 18.38 0.69
C HIS A 112 37.27 18.08 0.89
N HIS A 113 37.74 16.88 0.54
CA HIS A 113 39.09 16.42 0.92
C HIS A 113 40.02 16.18 -0.27
N PHE A 114 39.48 15.80 -1.42
CA PHE A 114 40.25 15.41 -2.60
C PHE A 114 41.10 16.56 -3.15
N LEU A 115 40.52 17.76 -3.33
CA LEU A 115 41.23 18.91 -3.89
C LEU A 115 42.40 19.38 -3.00
N PRO A 116 42.23 19.55 -1.67
CA PRO A 116 43.36 19.82 -0.77
C PRO A 116 44.44 18.75 -0.86
N ARG A 117 44.06 17.46 -0.77
CA ARG A 117 44.98 16.32 -0.83
C ARG A 117 45.78 16.29 -2.14
N TRP A 118 45.12 16.55 -3.26
CA TRP A 118 45.76 16.56 -4.57
C TRP A 118 46.68 17.77 -4.79
N ASN A 119 46.27 18.98 -4.39
CA ASN A 119 47.09 20.19 -4.52
C ASN A 119 48.33 20.17 -3.64
N SER A 120 48.28 19.51 -2.48
CA SER A 120 49.41 19.40 -1.55
C SER A 120 50.42 18.30 -1.93
N ALA A 121 50.09 17.42 -2.88
CA ALA A 121 51.02 16.41 -3.37
C ALA A 121 52.01 17.05 -4.37
N VAL A 122 53.17 17.48 -3.88
CA VAL A 122 54.31 17.91 -4.73
C VAL A 122 54.78 16.69 -5.52
N ASP A 123 54.93 16.84 -6.85
CA ASP A 123 55.18 15.75 -7.83
C ASP A 123 54.08 14.67 -7.91
N GLY A 124 52.85 15.05 -7.52
CA GLY A 124 51.71 14.20 -7.31
C GLY A 124 51.51 13.09 -8.34
N ASP A 125 51.18 11.91 -7.81
CA ASP A 125 50.75 10.75 -8.58
C ASP A 125 49.42 11.04 -9.27
N ALA A 126 49.51 11.79 -10.37
CA ALA A 126 48.40 12.13 -11.23
C ALA A 126 47.74 10.87 -11.75
N GLU A 127 48.50 9.78 -11.93
CA GLU A 127 47.99 8.49 -12.36
C GLU A 127 47.09 7.87 -11.28
N ALA A 128 47.52 7.80 -10.02
CA ALA A 128 46.67 7.32 -8.93
C ALA A 128 45.44 8.20 -8.70
N ALA A 129 45.58 9.52 -8.78
CA ALA A 129 44.43 10.42 -8.62
C ALA A 129 43.43 10.29 -9.80
N LEU A 130 43.94 10.07 -11.01
CA LEU A 130 43.11 9.77 -12.18
C LEU A 130 42.43 8.40 -12.06
N ALA A 131 43.14 7.38 -11.58
CA ALA A 131 42.61 6.05 -11.33
C ALA A 131 41.52 6.06 -10.25
N TYR A 132 41.73 6.79 -9.16
CA TYR A 132 40.74 7.01 -8.12
C TYR A 132 39.43 7.61 -8.68
N LEU A 133 39.54 8.67 -9.51
CA LEU A 133 38.37 9.30 -10.12
C LEU A 133 37.65 8.39 -11.14
N ASP A 134 38.35 7.48 -11.82
CA ASP A 134 37.73 6.51 -12.71
C ASP A 134 37.03 5.38 -11.92
N ALA A 135 37.67 4.83 -10.88
CA ALA A 135 37.04 3.84 -10.02
C ALA A 135 35.76 4.38 -9.34
N GLN A 136 35.81 5.61 -8.82
CA GLN A 136 34.66 6.29 -8.25
C GLN A 136 33.52 6.46 -9.27
N ARG A 137 33.86 6.78 -10.52
CA ARG A 137 32.86 6.91 -11.59
C ARG A 137 32.18 5.57 -11.87
N ASP A 138 32.95 4.50 -11.97
CA ASP A 138 32.41 3.18 -12.31
C ASP A 138 31.46 2.68 -11.21
N GLU A 139 31.77 2.91 -9.94
CA GLU A 139 30.85 2.63 -8.83
C GLU A 139 29.59 3.51 -8.89
N THR A 140 29.76 4.82 -9.12
CA THR A 140 28.63 5.74 -9.21
C THR A 140 27.67 5.38 -10.34
N LEU A 141 28.21 4.93 -11.48
CA LEU A 141 27.40 4.50 -12.63
C LEU A 141 26.61 3.22 -12.34
N ARG A 142 27.21 2.24 -11.65
CA ARG A 142 26.47 1.04 -11.21
C ARG A 142 25.28 1.40 -10.33
N MET A 143 25.49 2.25 -9.33
CA MET A 143 24.40 2.73 -8.47
C MET A 143 23.35 3.47 -9.28
N LEU A 144 23.78 4.39 -10.14
CA LEU A 144 22.88 5.21 -10.95
C LEU A 144 22.00 4.36 -11.86
N ASP A 145 22.55 3.34 -12.51
CA ASP A 145 21.79 2.46 -13.40
C ASP A 145 20.77 1.63 -12.63
N ARG A 146 21.11 1.14 -11.42
CA ARG A 146 20.14 0.49 -10.53
C ARG A 146 19.00 1.43 -10.13
N LEU A 147 19.33 2.65 -9.67
CA LEU A 147 18.32 3.63 -9.26
C LEU A 147 17.41 4.06 -10.43
N LYS A 148 17.96 4.21 -11.64
CA LYS A 148 17.16 4.48 -12.85
C LYS A 148 16.20 3.35 -13.16
N GLY A 149 16.64 2.09 -13.01
CA GLY A 149 15.78 0.92 -13.15
C GLY A 149 14.58 1.01 -12.21
N TRP A 150 14.83 1.27 -10.93
CA TRP A 150 13.76 1.44 -9.93
C TRP A 150 12.82 2.60 -10.24
N VAL A 151 13.36 3.78 -10.58
CA VAL A 151 12.54 4.94 -10.98
C VAL A 151 11.62 4.57 -12.14
N THR A 152 12.19 3.92 -13.17
CA THR A 152 11.46 3.53 -14.38
C THR A 152 10.35 2.54 -14.05
N THR A 153 10.66 1.47 -13.31
CA THR A 153 9.69 0.44 -12.93
C THR A 153 8.58 1.00 -12.05
N MET A 154 8.91 1.84 -11.06
CA MET A 154 7.91 2.45 -10.18
C MET A 154 7.01 3.43 -10.93
N ASP A 155 7.55 4.24 -11.85
CA ASP A 155 6.75 5.17 -12.67
C ASP A 155 5.84 4.42 -13.65
N GLU A 156 6.33 3.35 -14.26
CA GLU A 156 5.52 2.52 -15.15
C GLU A 156 4.42 1.77 -14.40
N GLY A 157 4.73 1.18 -13.24
CA GLY A 157 3.74 0.54 -12.38
C GLY A 157 2.64 1.50 -11.93
N ARG A 158 3.01 2.75 -11.59
CA ARG A 158 2.03 3.81 -11.28
C ARG A 158 1.13 4.15 -12.45
N LYS A 159 1.67 4.27 -13.67
CA LYS A 159 0.86 4.54 -14.86
C LYS A 159 -0.12 3.41 -15.14
N GLN A 160 0.33 2.16 -15.02
CA GLN A 160 -0.52 0.99 -15.21
C GLN A 160 -1.63 0.91 -14.16
N LEU A 161 -1.30 1.16 -12.88
CA LEU A 161 -2.30 1.22 -11.81
C LEU A 161 -3.30 2.35 -12.04
N ALA A 162 -2.84 3.55 -12.40
CA ALA A 162 -3.72 4.67 -12.70
C ALA A 162 -4.65 4.37 -13.90
N ALA A 163 -4.13 3.72 -14.94
CA ALA A 163 -4.92 3.29 -16.09
C ALA A 163 -5.96 2.23 -15.71
N PHE A 164 -5.60 1.28 -14.83
CA PHE A 164 -6.53 0.29 -14.30
C PHE A 164 -7.64 0.93 -13.48
N LEU A 165 -7.31 1.81 -12.52
CA LEU A 165 -8.29 2.51 -11.69
C LEU A 165 -9.23 3.40 -12.50
N ALA A 166 -8.77 3.96 -13.61
CA ALA A 166 -9.59 4.75 -14.54
C ALA A 166 -10.41 3.89 -15.52
N SER A 167 -10.26 2.57 -15.50
CA SER A 167 -10.99 1.65 -16.38
C SER A 167 -12.35 1.26 -15.77
N PRO A 168 -13.32 0.83 -16.60
CA PRO A 168 -14.61 0.33 -16.09
C PRO A 168 -14.48 -0.87 -15.15
N GLU A 169 -13.47 -1.72 -15.36
CA GLU A 169 -13.20 -2.84 -14.44
C GLU A 169 -12.65 -2.33 -13.10
N GLY A 170 -11.80 -1.30 -13.10
CA GLY A 170 -11.32 -0.67 -11.88
C GLY A 170 -12.45 -0.06 -11.05
N GLU A 171 -13.38 0.65 -11.71
CA GLU A 171 -14.59 1.20 -11.07
C GLU A 171 -15.44 0.09 -10.46
N ARG A 172 -15.73 -0.99 -11.23
CA ARG A 172 -16.47 -2.16 -10.75
C ARG A 172 -15.81 -2.80 -9.52
N GLN A 173 -14.49 -3.02 -9.56
CA GLN A 173 -13.75 -3.64 -8.46
C GLN A 173 -13.73 -2.75 -7.21
N MET A 174 -13.66 -1.43 -7.38
CA MET A 174 -13.71 -0.49 -6.27
C MET A 174 -15.09 -0.47 -5.62
N GLU A 175 -16.17 -0.43 -6.41
CA GLU A 175 -17.55 -0.53 -5.93
C GLU A 175 -17.80 -1.86 -5.20
N LEU A 176 -17.34 -2.97 -5.79
CA LEU A 176 -17.41 -4.30 -5.19
C LEU A 176 -16.68 -4.33 -3.83
N GLY A 177 -15.47 -3.79 -3.76
CA GLY A 177 -14.69 -3.70 -2.53
C GLY A 177 -15.39 -2.88 -1.44
N PHE A 178 -16.01 -1.74 -1.79
CA PHE A 178 -16.80 -0.95 -0.84
C PHE A 178 -18.04 -1.69 -0.34
N LEU A 179 -18.74 -2.40 -1.23
CA LEU A 179 -19.88 -3.21 -0.85
C LEU A 179 -19.47 -4.35 0.08
N GLN A 180 -18.43 -5.10 -0.29
CA GLN A 180 -17.88 -6.22 0.46
C GLN A 180 -17.36 -5.81 1.84
N GLY A 181 -16.75 -4.63 1.94
CA GLY A 181 -16.28 -4.05 3.20
C GLY A 181 -17.37 -3.38 4.05
N SER A 182 -18.62 -3.36 3.59
CA SER A 182 -19.70 -2.71 4.32
C SER A 182 -20.15 -3.49 5.57
N HIS A 183 -20.56 -2.76 6.61
CA HIS A 183 -21.07 -3.37 7.84
C HIS A 183 -22.30 -4.26 7.59
N LEU A 184 -23.18 -3.85 6.68
CA LEU A 184 -24.35 -4.63 6.27
C LEU A 184 -23.95 -6.03 5.72
N VAL A 185 -22.95 -6.10 4.85
CA VAL A 185 -22.46 -7.38 4.28
C VAL A 185 -21.85 -8.27 5.37
N ALA A 186 -21.05 -7.68 6.27
CA ALA A 186 -20.52 -8.41 7.43
C ALA A 186 -21.63 -8.97 8.33
N MET A 187 -22.66 -8.16 8.64
CA MET A 187 -23.83 -8.59 9.41
C MET A 187 -24.60 -9.73 8.73
N LEU A 188 -24.78 -9.65 7.41
CA LEU A 188 -25.42 -10.72 6.64
C LEU A 188 -24.64 -12.04 6.76
N GLY A 189 -23.31 -11.98 6.68
CA GLY A 189 -22.43 -13.13 6.90
C GLY A 189 -22.54 -13.72 8.31
N GLU A 190 -22.50 -12.87 9.34
CA GLU A 190 -22.66 -13.33 10.72
C GLU A 190 -24.01 -14.00 10.97
N ILE A 191 -25.09 -13.42 10.44
CA ILE A 191 -26.43 -13.98 10.60
C ILE A 191 -26.52 -15.31 9.85
N ALA A 192 -25.91 -15.43 8.67
CA ALA A 192 -25.88 -16.68 7.92
C ALA A 192 -25.26 -17.81 8.77
N LEU A 193 -24.13 -17.54 9.43
CA LEU A 193 -23.48 -18.52 10.31
C LEU A 193 -24.31 -18.83 11.57
N LYS A 194 -24.86 -17.81 12.23
CA LYS A 194 -25.59 -17.97 13.51
C LYS A 194 -26.97 -18.61 13.33
N THR A 195 -27.57 -18.50 12.14
CA THR A 195 -28.95 -18.96 11.87
C THR A 195 -29.02 -20.03 10.78
N ALA A 196 -27.86 -20.59 10.40
CA ALA A 196 -27.79 -21.69 9.44
C ALA A 196 -28.66 -22.87 9.89
N ARG A 197 -29.46 -23.36 8.95
CA ARG A 197 -30.13 -24.65 9.04
C ARG A 197 -29.10 -25.79 9.03
N PRO A 198 -29.50 -27.04 9.33
CA PRO A 198 -28.61 -28.20 9.25
C PRO A 198 -27.94 -28.41 7.87
N ASP A 199 -28.51 -27.87 6.79
CA ASP A 199 -27.95 -27.92 5.44
C ASP A 199 -27.02 -26.73 5.11
N GLY A 200 -26.74 -25.86 6.08
CA GLY A 200 -25.84 -24.72 5.95
C GLY A 200 -26.49 -23.45 5.39
N TRP A 201 -27.77 -23.47 5.02
CA TRP A 201 -28.48 -22.32 4.46
C TRP A 201 -29.23 -21.52 5.53
N ALA A 202 -29.28 -20.20 5.41
CA ALA A 202 -30.04 -19.32 6.28
C ALA A 202 -31.19 -18.63 5.52
N TYR A 203 -32.27 -18.30 6.23
CA TYR A 203 -33.40 -17.58 5.63
C TYR A 203 -33.12 -16.06 5.57
N LEU A 204 -33.29 -15.46 4.39
CA LEU A 204 -33.12 -14.01 4.21
C LEU A 204 -34.12 -13.21 5.05
N THR A 205 -35.32 -13.74 5.27
CA THR A 205 -36.34 -13.10 6.12
C THR A 205 -35.91 -13.03 7.59
N THR A 206 -35.24 -14.06 8.10
CA THR A 206 -34.65 -14.05 9.45
C THR A 206 -33.58 -12.97 9.55
N ALA A 207 -32.71 -12.86 8.55
CA ALA A 207 -31.71 -11.80 8.51
C ALA A 207 -32.33 -10.41 8.48
N LEU A 208 -33.29 -10.17 7.58
CA LEU A 208 -33.99 -8.89 7.50
C LEU A 208 -34.61 -8.47 8.85
N ASN A 209 -35.25 -9.39 9.56
CA ASN A 209 -35.87 -9.10 10.85
C ASN A 209 -34.82 -8.79 11.94
N LEU A 210 -33.70 -9.53 11.96
CA LEU A 210 -32.61 -9.29 12.91
C LEU A 210 -31.91 -7.95 12.65
N ILE A 211 -31.64 -7.62 11.39
CA ILE A 211 -31.03 -6.34 10.99
C ILE A 211 -31.97 -5.19 11.38
N ARG A 212 -33.27 -5.28 11.03
CA ARG A 212 -34.26 -4.27 11.40
C ARG A 212 -34.35 -4.03 12.91
N SER A 213 -34.14 -5.06 13.72
CA SER A 213 -34.17 -4.94 15.19
C SER A 213 -32.88 -4.36 15.77
N LYS A 214 -31.71 -4.59 15.15
CA LYS A 214 -30.40 -4.25 15.73
C LYS A 214 -29.76 -3.00 15.13
N ALA A 215 -29.94 -2.81 13.82
CA ALA A 215 -29.37 -1.72 13.04
C ALA A 215 -30.34 -1.36 11.90
N PRO A 216 -31.51 -0.76 12.22
CA PRO A 216 -32.49 -0.38 11.20
C PRO A 216 -31.92 0.58 10.15
N ASP A 217 -31.00 1.47 10.56
CA ASP A 217 -30.31 2.44 9.70
C ASP A 217 -29.52 1.77 8.56
N GLU A 218 -29.07 0.52 8.73
CA GLU A 218 -28.41 -0.25 7.66
C GLU A 218 -29.35 -0.60 6.50
N LEU A 219 -30.67 -0.53 6.71
CA LEU A 219 -31.68 -0.81 5.69
C LEU A 219 -32.21 0.44 5.00
N GLU A 220 -31.80 1.63 5.45
CA GLU A 220 -32.22 2.89 4.86
C GLU A 220 -31.40 3.22 3.59
N ASP A 221 -32.07 3.79 2.59
CA ASP A 221 -31.43 4.32 1.37
C ASP A 221 -30.48 3.34 0.64
N LEU A 222 -30.76 2.02 0.67
CA LEU A 222 -29.92 0.98 0.05
C LEU A 222 -29.55 1.27 -1.41
N GLN A 223 -30.50 1.80 -2.20
CA GLN A 223 -30.25 2.16 -3.60
C GLN A 223 -29.23 3.28 -3.74
N LYS A 224 -29.24 4.26 -2.82
CA LYS A 224 -28.28 5.37 -2.85
C LYS A 224 -26.91 4.95 -2.31
N ARG A 225 -26.88 4.09 -1.28
CA ARG A 225 -25.65 3.64 -0.62
C ARG A 225 -24.88 2.59 -1.43
N TYR A 226 -25.61 1.67 -2.05
CA TYR A 226 -25.04 0.47 -2.66
C TYR A 226 -25.51 0.20 -4.08
N GLY A 227 -26.38 1.04 -4.66
CA GLY A 227 -26.93 0.81 -6.00
C GLY A 227 -27.98 -0.31 -6.09
N HIS A 228 -28.41 -0.88 -4.96
CA HIS A 228 -29.34 -2.02 -4.92
C HIS A 228 -30.60 -1.73 -4.08
N GLN A 229 -31.76 -2.17 -4.58
CA GLN A 229 -33.06 -1.89 -3.95
C GLN A 229 -33.42 -2.79 -2.76
N ASN A 230 -32.76 -3.95 -2.61
CA ASN A 230 -33.10 -4.93 -1.60
C ASN A 230 -31.90 -5.80 -1.20
N LEU A 231 -32.03 -6.50 -0.07
CA LEU A 231 -30.97 -7.36 0.47
C LEU A 231 -30.59 -8.53 -0.46
N LYS A 232 -31.53 -9.04 -1.26
CA LYS A 232 -31.21 -10.10 -2.23
C LYS A 232 -30.26 -9.58 -3.32
N GLY A 233 -30.49 -8.37 -3.82
CA GLY A 233 -29.60 -7.69 -4.76
C GLY A 233 -28.20 -7.46 -4.16
N ILE A 234 -28.14 -7.04 -2.89
CA ILE A 234 -26.89 -6.87 -2.15
C ILE A 234 -26.12 -8.18 -2.00
N LEU A 235 -26.79 -9.28 -1.63
CA LEU A 235 -26.15 -10.59 -1.49
C LEU A 235 -25.55 -11.08 -2.81
N LEU A 236 -26.26 -10.90 -3.92
CA LEU A 236 -25.78 -11.27 -5.25
C LEU A 236 -24.60 -10.39 -5.69
N ALA A 237 -24.69 -9.09 -5.45
CA ALA A 237 -23.65 -8.14 -5.84
C ALA A 237 -22.39 -8.20 -4.98
N ALA A 238 -22.50 -8.64 -3.72
CA ALA A 238 -21.34 -8.79 -2.84
C ALA A 238 -20.44 -9.99 -3.23
N GLU A 239 -20.91 -10.89 -4.09
CA GLU A 239 -20.18 -12.08 -4.59
C GLU A 239 -19.68 -13.07 -3.51
N TYR A 240 -19.92 -12.81 -2.22
CA TYR A 240 -19.57 -13.68 -1.09
C TYR A 240 -20.58 -14.78 -0.79
N PHE A 241 -21.78 -14.71 -1.35
CA PHE A 241 -22.90 -15.56 -0.94
C PHE A 241 -23.44 -16.40 -2.09
N ASP A 242 -23.76 -17.65 -1.77
CA ASP A 242 -24.70 -18.42 -2.59
C ASP A 242 -26.13 -17.97 -2.22
N VAL A 243 -26.97 -17.70 -3.21
CA VAL A 243 -28.35 -17.23 -3.03
C VAL A 243 -29.29 -18.08 -3.87
N MET A 244 -30.37 -18.58 -3.27
CA MET A 244 -31.36 -19.43 -3.94
C MET A 244 -32.77 -19.09 -3.48
N ASP A 245 -33.75 -19.23 -4.37
CA ASP A 245 -35.17 -19.19 -4.00
C ASP A 245 -35.73 -20.61 -3.87
N GLU A 246 -36.36 -20.90 -2.74
CA GLU A 246 -37.09 -22.14 -2.50
C GLU A 246 -38.59 -21.90 -2.70
N ALA A 247 -39.25 -22.75 -3.47
CA ALA A 247 -40.70 -22.70 -3.63
C ALA A 247 -41.41 -23.09 -2.34
N LEU A 248 -42.46 -22.34 -1.98
CA LEU A 248 -43.33 -22.63 -0.85
C LEU A 248 -44.59 -23.37 -1.32
N PRO A 249 -45.20 -24.22 -0.47
CA PRO A 249 -46.43 -24.96 -0.81
C PRO A 249 -47.62 -24.07 -1.18
N ASN A 250 -47.62 -22.81 -0.77
CA ASN A 250 -48.65 -21.82 -1.07
C ASN A 250 -48.43 -21.06 -2.39
N GLY A 251 -47.45 -21.47 -3.20
CA GLY A 251 -47.12 -20.81 -4.47
C GLY A 251 -46.22 -19.57 -4.33
N GLY A 252 -45.82 -19.20 -3.11
CA GLY A 252 -44.79 -18.19 -2.88
C GLY A 252 -43.37 -18.75 -3.04
N SER A 253 -42.36 -17.89 -2.96
CA SER A 253 -40.96 -18.29 -2.81
C SER A 253 -40.35 -17.67 -1.57
N ARG A 254 -39.32 -18.33 -1.02
CA ARG A 254 -38.47 -17.79 0.05
C ARG A 254 -37.02 -17.78 -0.39
N THR A 255 -36.33 -16.67 -0.19
CA THR A 255 -34.90 -16.59 -0.46
C THR A 255 -34.09 -17.14 0.71
N VAL A 256 -33.17 -18.03 0.41
CA VAL A 256 -32.16 -18.57 1.31
C VAL A 256 -30.78 -18.17 0.82
N TYR A 257 -29.83 -18.06 1.74
CA TYR A 257 -28.45 -17.71 1.42
C TYR A 257 -27.46 -18.35 2.38
N ARG A 258 -26.22 -18.51 1.95
CA ARG A 258 -25.08 -18.94 2.78
C ARG A 258 -23.80 -18.28 2.28
N ILE A 259 -22.77 -18.23 3.13
CA ILE A 259 -21.43 -17.85 2.67
C ILE A 259 -20.97 -18.91 1.66
N ASN A 260 -20.51 -18.47 0.50
CA ASN A 260 -20.00 -19.36 -0.53
C ASN A 260 -18.75 -20.08 -0.02
N ASP A 261 -18.58 -21.36 -0.37
CA ASP A 261 -17.51 -22.23 0.14
C ASP A 261 -16.08 -21.70 -0.15
N ARG A 262 -15.95 -20.76 -1.08
CA ARG A 262 -14.69 -20.03 -1.38
C ARG A 262 -14.28 -19.03 -0.31
N TYR A 263 -15.19 -18.68 0.61
CA TYR A 263 -14.96 -17.64 1.62
C TYR A 263 -15.23 -18.15 3.03
N THR A 264 -14.53 -17.56 3.99
CA THR A 264 -14.77 -17.75 5.42
C THR A 264 -14.92 -16.40 6.10
N LEU A 265 -15.87 -16.30 7.04
CA LEU A 265 -15.99 -15.11 7.88
C LEU A 265 -15.10 -15.30 9.12
N GLN A 266 -14.16 -14.39 9.30
CA GLN A 266 -13.42 -14.27 10.55
C GLN A 266 -14.24 -13.39 11.49
N ILE A 267 -14.76 -14.01 12.56
CA ILE A 267 -15.44 -13.28 13.63
C ILE A 267 -14.40 -13.02 14.72
N GLY A 268 -14.16 -11.75 15.04
CA GLY A 268 -13.32 -11.39 16.18
C GLY A 268 -13.84 -12.05 17.45
N GLN A 269 -13.04 -12.92 18.07
CA GLN A 269 -13.35 -13.39 19.42
C GLN A 269 -13.27 -12.18 20.35
N GLY A 270 -14.42 -11.72 20.84
CA GLY A 270 -14.44 -10.81 21.97
C GLY A 270 -13.85 -11.54 23.17
N ASP A 271 -12.71 -11.08 23.66
CA ASP A 271 -12.05 -11.63 24.84
C ASP A 271 -13.05 -11.74 26.01
N ALA A 272 -13.10 -12.93 26.62
CA ALA A 272 -13.63 -13.09 27.96
C ALA A 272 -12.85 -12.16 28.92
N PRO A 273 -13.46 -11.64 30.00
CA PRO A 273 -12.85 -10.61 30.80
C PRO A 273 -11.74 -11.22 31.65
N ASP A 274 -10.49 -11.10 31.22
CA ASP A 274 -9.36 -11.21 32.13
C ASP A 274 -8.52 -9.93 32.09
N GLN A 275 -8.15 -9.50 33.28
CA GLN A 275 -7.74 -8.14 33.60
C GLN A 275 -6.35 -7.80 33.05
N MET A 276 -6.14 -6.50 32.81
CA MET A 276 -4.87 -5.78 32.58
C MET A 276 -4.34 -5.70 31.14
N SER A 277 -4.79 -4.69 30.39
CA SER A 277 -3.95 -3.55 29.96
C SER A 277 -4.78 -2.62 29.08
N ALA A 278 -4.88 -1.34 29.44
CA ALA A 278 -5.61 -0.33 28.68
C ALA A 278 -4.80 0.13 27.46
N ALA A 279 -4.64 -0.76 26.47
CA ALA A 279 -4.45 -0.38 25.09
C ALA A 279 -5.80 -0.56 24.41
N LYS A 280 -6.43 0.54 23.97
CA LYS A 280 -7.68 0.49 23.20
C LYS A 280 -7.44 -0.37 21.96
N ALA A 281 -7.89 -1.62 22.00
CA ALA A 281 -7.98 -2.46 20.83
C ALA A 281 -8.86 -1.75 19.79
N LEU A 282 -8.36 -1.61 18.56
CA LEU A 282 -9.17 -1.24 17.42
C LEU A 282 -10.41 -2.15 17.37
N PRO A 283 -11.60 -1.64 16.96
CA PRO A 283 -12.76 -2.50 16.84
C PRO A 283 -12.42 -3.63 15.86
N VAL A 284 -12.50 -4.88 16.32
CA VAL A 284 -12.29 -6.04 15.47
C VAL A 284 -13.45 -6.07 14.47
N VAL A 285 -13.19 -5.65 13.24
CA VAL A 285 -14.18 -5.66 12.16
C VAL A 285 -14.26 -7.08 11.64
N ASN A 286 -15.45 -7.69 11.70
CA ASN A 286 -15.68 -9.00 11.10
C ASN A 286 -15.57 -8.87 9.57
N GLN A 287 -14.68 -9.65 8.96
CA GLN A 287 -14.42 -9.60 7.52
C GLN A 287 -14.59 -10.99 6.89
N ILE A 288 -15.20 -11.01 5.71
CA ILE A 288 -15.29 -12.20 4.88
C ILE A 288 -14.05 -12.24 4.01
N GLU A 289 -13.23 -13.29 4.18
CA GLU A 289 -11.97 -13.46 3.47
C GLU A 289 -12.00 -14.71 2.60
N ASN A 290 -11.14 -14.75 1.58
CA ASN A 290 -10.94 -15.95 0.77
C ASN A 290 -10.45 -17.11 1.66
N SER A 291 -11.13 -18.25 1.62
CA SER A 291 -10.78 -19.48 2.36
C SER A 291 -9.42 -20.08 1.98
N CYS A 292 -8.87 -19.66 0.83
CA CYS A 292 -7.51 -19.93 0.41
C CYS A 292 -6.74 -18.61 0.31
N PRO A 293 -5.82 -18.28 1.23
CA PRO A 293 -4.81 -17.29 0.91
C PRO A 293 -4.02 -17.83 -0.28
N ALA A 294 -3.79 -17.00 -1.29
CA ALA A 294 -2.94 -17.36 -2.41
C ALA A 294 -1.66 -18.01 -1.85
N SER A 295 -1.39 -19.26 -2.25
CA SER A 295 -0.13 -19.89 -1.91
C SER A 295 0.96 -18.97 -2.44
N GLY A 296 1.79 -18.43 -1.54
CA GLY A 296 2.90 -17.57 -1.91
C GLY A 296 3.67 -18.19 -3.07
N ARG A 297 3.91 -17.38 -4.09
CA ARG A 297 4.88 -17.63 -5.14
C ARG A 297 5.76 -16.40 -5.25
#